data_AF-A0A4R4RGZ7-F1
#
_entry.id   AF-A0A4R4RGZ7-F1
#
_cell.length_a   1.000
_cell.length_b   1.000
_cell.length_c   1.000
_cell.angle_alpha   90.00
_cell.angle_beta   90.00
_cell.angle_gamma   90.00
#
_symmetry.space_group_name_H-M   'P 1'
#
loop_
_entity.id
_entity.type
_entity.pdbx_description
1 polymer ?
#
loop_
_entity_poly.entity_id
_entity_poly.type
_entity_poly.pdbx_seq_one_letter_code
_entity_poly.pdbx_strand_id
1 'polypeptide(L)'
;MTVVAWIFAVVAGVFHLAAFVMESILFDRPFVQRALVRDAGQSTGVRLWAFNQGFYNLALAAGALIGVVVWAADQETAGRTLVVFSCAAMTLAGIVLVASDRRLWRGAVGQALPPAIAIVAALAS
;
A
#
# COMPACT_ATOMS: atom_id res chain seq x y z
N MET A 1 3.33 -1.27 21.89
CA MET A 1 3.45 -2.16 20.70
C MET A 1 4.12 -1.44 19.52
N THR A 2 4.90 -0.38 19.80
CA THR A 2 5.34 0.63 18.83
C THR A 2 6.29 0.10 17.77
N VAL A 3 7.31 -0.67 18.18
CA VAL A 3 8.27 -1.26 17.22
C VAL A 3 7.58 -2.19 16.22
N VAL A 4 6.59 -2.96 16.66
CA VAL A 4 5.78 -3.81 15.78
C VAL A 4 5.01 -2.93 14.79
N ALA A 5 4.37 -1.86 15.26
CA ALA A 5 3.68 -0.91 14.40
C ALA A 5 4.60 -0.32 13.33
N TRP A 6 5.81 0.10 13.71
CA TRP A 6 6.80 0.66 12.80
C TRP A 6 7.28 -0.35 11.75
N ILE A 7 7.65 -1.56 12.16
CA ILE A 7 8.12 -2.61 11.23
C ILE A 7 7.05 -2.88 10.17
N PHE A 8 5.81 -3.11 10.62
CA PHE A 8 4.72 -3.45 9.70
C PHE A 8 4.27 -2.25 8.84
N ALA A 9 4.34 -1.02 9.36
CA ALA A 9 4.11 0.19 8.56
C ALA A 9 5.17 0.39 7.48
N VAL A 10 6.45 0.10 7.78
CA VAL A 10 7.54 0.14 6.79
C VAL A 10 7.35 -0.93 5.73
N VAL A 11 7.02 -2.17 6.12
CA VAL A 11 6.70 -3.24 5.17
C VAL A 11 5.53 -2.84 4.25
N ALA A 12 4.47 -2.27 4.82
CA ALA A 12 3.33 -1.77 4.04
C ALA A 12 3.74 -0.65 3.06
N GLY A 13 4.56 0.31 3.51
CA GLY A 13 5.07 1.39 2.69
C GLY A 13 5.94 0.89 1.53
N VAL A 14 6.85 -0.05 1.79
CA VAL A 14 7.70 -0.66 0.74
C VAL A 14 6.86 -1.45 -0.27
N PHE A 15 5.85 -2.18 0.19
CA PHE A 15 4.92 -2.87 -0.71
C PHE A 15 4.24 -1.89 -1.67
N HIS A 16 3.74 -0.76 -1.17
CA HIS A 16 3.04 0.23 -2.00
C HIS A 16 4.01 1.04 -2.88
N LEU A 17 5.27 1.21 -2.46
CA LEU A 17 6.31 1.76 -3.33
C LEU A 17 6.61 0.81 -4.49
N ALA A 18 6.65 -0.51 -4.25
CA ALA A 18 6.77 -1.51 -5.32
C ALA A 18 5.54 -1.50 -6.24
N ALA A 19 4.33 -1.35 -5.69
CA ALA A 19 3.11 -1.19 -6.48
C ALA A 19 3.17 0.05 -7.38
N PHE A 20 3.61 1.20 -6.85
CA PHE A 20 3.87 2.41 -7.64
C PHE A 20 4.82 2.15 -8.81
N VAL A 21 5.96 1.50 -8.58
CA VAL A 21 6.91 1.18 -9.66
C VAL A 21 6.28 0.27 -10.71
N MET A 22 5.53 -0.74 -10.28
CA MET A 22 4.82 -1.64 -11.19
C MET A 22 3.76 -0.91 -12.03
N GLU A 23 2.95 -0.06 -11.41
CA GLU A 23 1.80 0.60 -12.03
C GLU A 23 2.16 1.82 -12.88
N SER A 24 3.20 2.58 -12.49
CA SER A 24 3.58 3.82 -13.17
C SER A 24 4.76 3.65 -14.14
N ILE A 25 5.68 2.72 -13.88
CA ILE A 25 6.93 2.60 -14.66
C ILE A 25 6.97 1.28 -15.45
N LEU A 26 6.64 0.16 -14.82
CA LEU A 26 6.80 -1.16 -15.41
C LEU A 26 5.51 -1.73 -16.01
N PHE A 27 4.43 -0.94 -16.07
CA PHE A 27 3.10 -1.43 -16.41
C PHE A 27 3.03 -2.09 -17.79
N ASP A 28 3.81 -1.64 -18.77
CA ASP A 28 3.83 -2.23 -20.11
C ASP A 28 4.49 -3.63 -20.16
N ARG A 29 5.11 -4.10 -19.06
CA ARG A 29 5.68 -5.45 -18.98
C ARG A 29 4.55 -6.49 -18.86
N PRO A 30 4.49 -7.52 -19.73
CA PRO A 30 3.41 -8.50 -19.70
C PRO A 30 3.25 -9.26 -18.38
N PHE A 31 4.32 -9.45 -17.62
CA PHE A 31 4.24 -10.11 -16.31
C PHE A 31 3.61 -9.19 -15.24
N VAL A 32 3.81 -7.87 -15.35
CA VAL A 32 3.20 -6.88 -14.45
C VAL A 32 1.71 -6.78 -14.72
N GLN A 33 1.29 -6.70 -15.98
CA GLN A 33 -0.13 -6.70 -16.33
C GLN A 33 -0.83 -7.97 -15.86
N ARG A 34 -0.19 -9.14 -16.03
CA ARG A 34 -0.70 -10.41 -15.48
C ARG A 34 -0.79 -10.41 -13.95
N ALA A 35 0.13 -9.77 -13.26
CA ALA A 35 0.11 -9.68 -11.79
C ALA A 35 -1.00 -8.74 -11.28
N LEU A 36 -1.18 -7.58 -11.91
CA LEU A 36 -2.10 -6.53 -11.45
C LEU A 36 -3.53 -6.71 -11.94
N VAL A 37 -3.70 -7.13 -13.20
CA VAL A 37 -4.99 -7.17 -13.91
C VAL A 37 -5.29 -8.51 -14.58
N ARG A 38 -4.41 -9.51 -14.41
CA ARG A 38 -4.59 -10.91 -14.87
C ARG A 38 -4.67 -11.13 -16.38
N ASP A 39 -4.45 -10.09 -17.16
CA ASP A 39 -4.41 -10.14 -18.62
C ASP A 39 -3.26 -9.27 -19.16
N ALA A 40 -2.75 -9.60 -20.34
CA ALA A 40 -1.73 -8.83 -21.04
C ALA A 40 -2.33 -8.17 -22.28
N GLY A 41 -1.81 -7.00 -22.65
CA GLY A 41 -2.34 -6.22 -23.78
C GLY A 41 -3.44 -5.25 -23.37
N GLN A 42 -3.32 -4.66 -22.18
CA GLN A 42 -4.29 -3.69 -21.66
C GLN A 42 -4.40 -2.43 -22.54
N SER A 43 -5.60 -1.86 -22.59
CA SER A 43 -5.85 -0.63 -23.37
C SER A 43 -5.08 0.58 -22.80
N THR A 44 -4.90 1.60 -23.65
CA THR A 44 -4.36 2.91 -23.23
C THR A 44 -5.14 3.54 -22.08
N GLY A 45 -6.45 3.29 -21.98
CA GLY A 45 -7.28 3.72 -20.87
C GLY A 45 -6.86 3.08 -19.55
N VAL A 46 -6.68 1.75 -19.51
CA VAL A 46 -6.21 1.06 -18.30
C VAL A 46 -4.81 1.54 -17.91
N ARG A 47 -3.92 1.78 -18.88
CA ARG A 47 -2.59 2.33 -18.61
C ARG A 47 -2.66 3.70 -17.92
N LEU A 48 -3.56 4.58 -18.36
CA LEU A 48 -3.76 5.89 -17.72
C LEU A 48 -4.24 5.74 -16.27
N TRP A 49 -5.20 4.84 -16.01
CA TRP A 49 -5.70 4.58 -14.66
C TRP A 49 -4.63 3.94 -13.77
N ALA A 50 -3.86 2.97 -14.28
CA ALA A 50 -2.76 2.35 -13.55
C ALA A 50 -1.69 3.38 -13.19
N PHE A 51 -1.29 4.23 -14.14
CA PHE A 51 -0.32 5.29 -13.88
C PHE A 51 -0.78 6.20 -12.73
N ASN A 52 -2.04 6.65 -12.77
CA ASN A 52 -2.63 7.47 -11.72
C ASN A 52 -2.68 6.73 -10.38
N GLN A 53 -3.11 5.46 -10.38
CA GLN A 53 -3.17 4.62 -9.20
C GLN A 53 -1.81 4.44 -8.52
N GLY A 54 -0.75 4.33 -9.32
CA GLY A 54 0.61 4.27 -8.79
C GLY A 54 0.96 5.48 -7.95
N PHE A 55 0.53 6.69 -8.32
CA PHE A 55 0.79 7.90 -7.53
C PHE A 55 -0.04 7.95 -6.24
N TYR A 56 -1.25 7.39 -6.21
CA TYR A 56 -1.97 7.19 -4.94
C TYR A 56 -1.19 6.23 -4.03
N ASN A 57 -0.68 5.13 -4.59
CA ASN A 57 0.15 4.18 -3.84
C ASN A 57 1.45 4.83 -3.31
N LEU A 58 2.10 5.68 -4.11
CA LEU A 58 3.27 6.45 -3.68
C LEU A 58 2.93 7.39 -2.51
N ALA A 59 1.80 8.11 -2.58
CA ALA A 59 1.37 9.00 -1.51
C ALA A 59 1.08 8.25 -0.22
N LEU A 60 0.41 7.08 -0.29
CA LEU A 60 0.17 6.21 0.86
C LEU A 60 1.47 5.66 1.44
N ALA A 61 2.40 5.23 0.59
CA ALA A 61 3.73 4.78 1.02
C ALA A 61 4.48 5.90 1.76
N ALA A 62 4.48 7.11 1.19
CA ALA A 62 5.09 8.28 1.82
C ALA A 62 4.47 8.61 3.18
N GLY A 63 3.13 8.61 3.28
CA GLY A 63 2.44 8.84 4.55
C GLY A 63 2.81 7.83 5.63
N ALA A 64 2.89 6.53 5.29
CA ALA A 64 3.30 5.50 6.23
C ALA A 64 4.77 5.65 6.66
N LEU A 65 5.69 5.82 5.70
CA LEU A 65 7.13 5.89 5.98
C LEU A 65 7.52 7.18 6.72
N ILE A 66 7.01 8.34 6.28
CA ILE A 66 7.21 9.61 6.98
C ILE A 66 6.59 9.55 8.37
N GLY A 67 5.40 8.94 8.50
CA GLY A 67 4.75 8.75 9.79
C GLY A 67 5.63 7.99 10.79
N VAL A 68 6.31 6.92 10.36
CA VAL A 68 7.27 6.20 11.21
C VAL A 68 8.45 7.08 11.61
N VAL A 69 9.05 7.82 10.66
CA VAL A 69 10.18 8.73 10.95
C VAL A 69 9.79 9.82 11.94
N VAL A 70 8.62 10.46 11.75
CA VAL A 70 8.11 11.51 12.63
C VAL A 70 7.80 10.95 14.02
N TRP A 71 7.20 9.76 14.10
CA TRP A 71 6.95 9.10 15.39
C TRP A 71 8.27 8.78 16.11
N ALA A 72 9.29 8.31 15.39
CA ALA A 72 10.61 8.02 15.95
C ALA A 72 11.38 9.29 16.38
N ALA A 73 10.99 10.47 15.89
CA ALA A 73 11.56 11.77 16.26
C ALA A 73 10.78 12.48 17.38
N ASP A 74 10.19 11.71 18.30
CA ASP A 74 9.41 12.17 19.46
C ASP A 74 8.15 12.99 19.15
N GLN A 75 7.70 13.00 17.89
CA GLN A 75 6.44 13.64 17.47
C GLN A 75 5.32 12.61 17.33
N GLU A 76 5.05 11.88 18.42
CA GLU A 76 4.20 10.69 18.42
C GLU A 76 2.81 10.94 17.81
N THR A 77 2.07 11.95 18.27
CA THR A 77 0.69 12.17 17.80
C THR A 77 0.62 12.37 16.29
N ALA A 78 1.54 13.16 15.73
CA ALA A 78 1.60 13.40 14.29
C ALA A 78 2.01 12.13 13.53
N GLY A 79 3.09 11.48 13.95
CA GLY A 79 3.63 10.29 13.29
C GLY A 79 2.68 9.10 13.33
N ARG A 80 2.11 8.82 14.51
CA ARG A 80 1.11 7.75 14.71
C ARG A 80 -0.15 7.98 13.89
N THR A 81 -0.63 9.22 13.80
CA THR A 81 -1.80 9.56 12.97
C THR A 81 -1.54 9.30 11.49
N LEU A 82 -0.37 9.69 10.98
CA LEU A 82 0.03 9.41 9.59
C LEU A 82 0.12 7.91 9.30
N VAL A 83 0.74 7.14 10.20
CA VAL A 83 0.84 5.67 10.09
C VAL A 83 -0.55 5.04 10.06
N VAL A 84 -1.41 5.35 11.03
CA VAL A 84 -2.74 4.76 11.14
C VAL A 84 -3.60 5.11 9.94
N PHE A 85 -3.64 6.38 9.51
CA PHE A 85 -4.44 6.80 8.36
C PHE A 85 -3.98 6.11 7.06
N SER A 86 -2.68 6.13 6.79
CA SER A 86 -2.12 5.53 5.57
C SER A 86 -2.36 4.02 5.54
N CYS A 87 -2.09 3.33 6.66
CA CYS A 87 -2.33 1.90 6.79
C CYS A 87 -3.83 1.56 6.67
N ALA A 88 -4.72 2.38 7.23
CA ALA A 88 -6.17 2.15 7.13
C ALA A 88 -6.64 2.24 5.68
N ALA A 89 -6.16 3.23 4.92
CA ALA A 89 -6.46 3.36 3.49
C ALA A 89 -5.95 2.16 2.68
N MET A 90 -4.72 1.70 2.92
CA MET A 90 -4.15 0.50 2.28
C MET A 90 -4.95 -0.76 2.60
N THR A 91 -5.33 -0.94 3.88
CA THR A 91 -6.14 -2.07 4.33
C THR A 91 -7.51 -2.07 3.65
N LEU A 92 -8.17 -0.92 3.60
CA LEU A 92 -9.45 -0.75 2.91
C LEU A 92 -9.32 -1.06 1.42
N ALA A 93 -8.31 -0.53 0.74
CA ALA A 93 -8.03 -0.82 -0.67
C ALA A 93 -7.80 -2.33 -0.89
N GLY A 94 -7.09 -2.99 0.02
CA GLY A 94 -6.96 -4.45 0.13
C GLY A 94 -8.29 -5.19 0.10
N ILE A 95 -9.20 -4.81 0.99
CA ILE A 95 -10.54 -5.40 1.09
C ILE A 95 -11.34 -5.16 -0.19
N VAL A 96 -11.32 -3.93 -0.70
CA VAL A 96 -12.00 -3.58 -1.96
C VAL A 96 -11.45 -4.43 -3.11
N LEU A 97 -10.13 -4.61 -3.21
CA LEU A 97 -9.51 -5.38 -4.28
C LEU A 97 -10.00 -6.84 -4.34
N VAL A 98 -10.04 -7.53 -3.20
CA VAL A 98 -10.54 -8.92 -3.16
C VAL A 98 -12.06 -8.99 -3.36
N ALA A 99 -12.79 -7.96 -2.96
CA ALA A 99 -14.22 -7.85 -3.23
C ALA A 99 -14.51 -7.62 -4.72
N SER A 100 -13.66 -6.85 -5.41
CA SER A 100 -13.77 -6.57 -6.85
C SER A 100 -13.41 -7.78 -7.71
N ASP A 101 -12.31 -8.47 -7.40
CA ASP A 101 -11.96 -9.75 -8.04
C ASP A 101 -11.29 -10.69 -7.03
N ARG A 102 -12.02 -11.73 -6.62
CA ARG A 102 -11.52 -12.76 -5.67
C ARG A 102 -10.27 -13.47 -6.17
N ARG A 103 -9.99 -13.45 -7.47
CA ARG A 103 -8.79 -14.06 -8.05
C ARG A 103 -7.52 -13.25 -7.76
N LEU A 104 -7.66 -11.98 -7.34
CA LEU A 104 -6.57 -11.09 -6.91
C LEU A 104 -6.23 -11.22 -5.40
N TRP A 105 -6.76 -12.23 -4.71
CA TRP A 105 -6.60 -12.39 -3.26
C TRP A 105 -5.14 -12.32 -2.77
N ARG A 106 -4.17 -12.79 -3.57
CA ARG A 106 -2.75 -12.72 -3.22
C ARG A 106 -2.24 -11.29 -3.10
N GLY A 107 -2.58 -10.45 -4.09
CA GLY A 107 -2.27 -9.02 -4.06
C GLY A 107 -2.99 -8.31 -2.93
N ALA A 108 -4.27 -8.65 -2.73
CA ALA A 108 -5.08 -8.10 -1.65
C ALA A 108 -4.50 -8.41 -0.26
N VAL A 109 -4.10 -9.65 0.00
CA VAL A 109 -3.46 -10.04 1.28
C VAL A 109 -2.12 -9.33 1.44
N GLY A 110 -1.29 -9.28 0.39
CA GLY A 110 -0.01 -8.59 0.41
C GLY A 110 -0.14 -7.10 0.75
N GLN A 111 -1.15 -6.42 0.20
CA GLN A 111 -1.35 -4.99 0.44
C GLN A 111 -2.10 -4.68 1.74
N ALA A 112 -2.94 -5.59 2.25
CA ALA A 112 -3.80 -5.34 3.41
C ALA A 112 -3.23 -5.84 4.74
N LEU A 113 -2.55 -6.99 4.72
CA LEU A 113 -2.18 -7.67 5.97
C LEU A 113 -1.12 -6.90 6.76
N PRO A 114 0.01 -6.46 6.17
CA PRO A 114 0.99 -5.65 6.90
C PRO A 114 0.40 -4.37 7.51
N PRO A 115 -0.35 -3.52 6.76
CA PRO A 115 -0.90 -2.32 7.36
C PRO A 115 -1.98 -2.61 8.41
N ALA A 116 -2.77 -3.67 8.30
CA ALA A 116 -3.73 -4.06 9.34
C ALA A 116 -3.02 -4.39 10.67
N ILE A 117 -1.91 -5.13 10.61
CA ILE A 117 -1.08 -5.41 11.79
C ILE A 117 -0.50 -4.12 12.37
N ALA A 118 -0.03 -3.21 11.51
CA ALA A 118 0.49 -1.92 11.94
C ALA A 118 -0.56 -1.08 12.70
N ILE A 119 -1.82 -1.06 12.24
CA ILE A 119 -2.92 -0.37 12.92
C ILE A 119 -3.17 -0.96 14.30
N VAL A 120 -3.34 -2.29 14.40
CA VAL A 120 -3.62 -2.95 15.68
C VAL A 120 -2.49 -2.69 16.68
N ALA A 121 -1.24 -2.80 16.23
CA ALA A 121 -0.08 -2.51 17.05
C ALA A 121 -0.01 -1.02 17.45
N ALA A 122 -0.31 -0.09 16.54
CA ALA A 122 -0.28 1.34 16.82
C ALA A 122 -1.36 1.78 17.83
N LEU A 123 -2.56 1.17 17.77
CA LEU A 123 -3.64 1.45 18.72
C LEU A 123 -3.40 0.83 20.11
N ALA A 124 -2.59 -0.22 20.18
CA ALA A 124 -2.15 -0.86 21.42
C ALA A 124 -0.81 -0.31 21.94
N SER A 125 -0.40 0.88 21.49
CA SER A 125 0.84 1.55 21.87
C SER A 125 0.60 2.81 22.68
#